data_AF-A0A1H8MXM2-F1
#
_entry.id   AF-A0A1H8MXM2-F1
#
_cell.length_a   1.000
_cell.length_b   1.000
_cell.length_c   1.000
_cell.angle_alpha   90.00
_cell.angle_beta   90.00
_cell.angle_gamma   90.00
#
_symmetry.space_group_name_H-M   'P 1'
#
loop_
_entity.id
_entity.type
_entity.pdbx_description
1 polymer ?
#
loop_
_entity_poly.entity_id
_entity_poly.type
_entity_poly.pdbx_seq_one_letter_code
_entity_poly.pdbx_strand_id
1 'polypeptide(L)'
;MTSEKLGKILSSVAKRMRADFEQSQNFNHNGEAGTSREVLIQQFLSGYLPTHVEAVHNVEVIATNGDVSPQSDIVLIDRGTPPFTTLQGFRIIPNECVYGVVEVKTKLDGVQLLDACGKISRMRRMPKTAYRPISGIIVRSTKAYGETHDFFPTSGMIVAFDSLKLETIGSHLVDWCRTRNPIEWPDSVWVAGKGHLQWGDPRTGSLFRSPVAGASLFQIDAEPEQDILLALALHLNIHFSDAWMNPLDLIPYAGAAPLGHISNRWAI
;
A
#
# COMPACT_ATOMS: atom_id res chain seq x y z
N MET A 1 -6.41 -28.57 20.99
CA MET A 1 -7.85 -28.24 20.98
C MET A 1 -8.16 -26.79 20.62
N THR A 2 -7.59 -25.78 21.28
CA THR A 2 -7.83 -24.34 20.96
C THR A 2 -7.22 -23.90 19.63
N SER A 3 -5.95 -24.26 19.35
CA SER A 3 -5.29 -23.99 18.07
C SER A 3 -6.03 -24.62 16.87
N GLU A 4 -6.52 -25.86 17.04
CA GLU A 4 -7.29 -26.57 16.02
C GLU A 4 -8.67 -25.93 15.77
N LYS A 5 -9.32 -25.43 16.82
CA LYS A 5 -10.58 -24.66 16.70
C LYS A 5 -10.35 -23.35 15.96
N LEU A 6 -9.29 -22.62 16.27
CA LEU A 6 -8.94 -21.37 15.59
C LEU A 6 -8.63 -21.61 14.11
N GLY A 7 -7.84 -22.65 13.80
CA GLY A 7 -7.54 -23.05 12.42
C GLY A 7 -8.81 -23.36 11.62
N LYS A 8 -9.78 -24.07 12.21
CA LYS A 8 -11.09 -24.33 11.58
C LYS A 8 -11.90 -23.05 11.32
N ILE A 9 -11.90 -22.11 12.27
CA ILE A 9 -12.58 -20.82 12.09
C ILE A 9 -11.95 -20.03 10.94
N LEU A 10 -10.62 -19.90 10.94
CA LEU A 10 -9.91 -19.16 9.89
C LEU A 10 -10.06 -19.81 8.52
N SER A 11 -10.04 -21.14 8.43
CA SER A 11 -10.33 -21.86 7.19
C SER A 11 -11.75 -21.57 6.67
N SER A 12 -12.76 -21.54 7.55
CA SER A 12 -14.13 -21.17 7.16
C SER A 12 -14.23 -19.73 6.64
N VAL A 13 -13.54 -18.80 7.31
CA VAL A 13 -13.44 -17.40 6.85
C VAL A 13 -12.77 -17.32 5.47
N ALA A 14 -11.67 -18.04 5.26
CA ALA A 14 -10.98 -18.08 3.98
C ALA A 14 -11.88 -18.62 2.85
N LYS A 15 -12.65 -19.68 3.10
CA LYS A 15 -13.61 -20.23 2.12
C LYS A 15 -14.68 -19.21 1.74
N ARG A 16 -15.23 -18.50 2.71
CA ARG A 16 -16.20 -17.44 2.44
C ARG A 16 -15.58 -16.29 1.65
N MET A 17 -14.40 -15.84 2.06
CA MET A 17 -13.64 -14.78 1.39
C MET A 17 -13.38 -15.11 -0.07
N ARG A 18 -13.03 -16.38 -0.36
CA ARG A 18 -12.88 -16.87 -1.73
C ARG A 18 -14.19 -16.85 -2.51
N ALA A 19 -15.28 -17.33 -1.93
CA ALA A 19 -16.58 -17.32 -2.59
C ALA A 19 -17.04 -15.89 -2.91
N ASP A 20 -16.88 -14.95 -1.97
CA ASP A 20 -17.22 -13.53 -2.16
C ASP A 20 -16.33 -12.89 -3.27
N PHE A 21 -15.05 -13.27 -3.34
CA PHE A 21 -14.11 -12.83 -4.38
C PHE A 21 -14.47 -13.38 -5.77
N GLU A 22 -14.74 -14.68 -5.89
CA GLU A 22 -15.18 -15.34 -7.12
C GLU A 22 -16.53 -14.78 -7.60
N GLN A 23 -17.45 -14.53 -6.67
CA GLN A 23 -18.72 -13.87 -6.96
C GLN A 23 -18.48 -12.48 -7.57
N SER A 24 -17.61 -11.67 -6.98
CA SER A 24 -17.28 -10.33 -7.46
C SER A 24 -16.67 -10.34 -8.86
N GLN A 25 -15.90 -11.38 -9.21
CA GLN A 25 -15.37 -11.55 -10.58
C GLN A 25 -16.49 -11.75 -11.61
N ASN A 26 -17.54 -12.50 -11.27
CA ASN A 26 -18.64 -12.81 -12.17
C ASN A 26 -19.61 -11.63 -12.38
N PHE A 27 -19.70 -10.69 -11.44
CA PHE A 27 -20.61 -9.54 -11.60
C PHE A 27 -20.01 -8.38 -12.41
N ASN A 28 -18.68 -8.26 -12.49
CA ASN A 28 -18.01 -7.15 -13.18
C ASN A 28 -17.82 -7.37 -14.71
N HIS A 29 -18.89 -7.77 -15.42
CA HIS A 29 -18.85 -8.08 -16.86
C HIS A 29 -19.00 -6.88 -17.83
N ASN A 30 -19.11 -5.62 -17.36
CA ASN A 30 -19.49 -4.48 -18.22
C ASN A 30 -18.50 -3.29 -18.26
N GLY A 31 -17.19 -3.54 -18.27
CA GLY A 31 -16.18 -2.48 -18.46
C GLY A 31 -14.83 -3.01 -18.94
N GLU A 32 -13.92 -2.12 -19.34
CA GLU A 32 -12.54 -2.47 -19.69
C GLU A 32 -11.93 -3.37 -18.58
N ALA A 33 -11.41 -4.54 -18.96
CA ALA A 33 -11.08 -5.61 -18.02
C ALA A 33 -10.01 -5.25 -16.97
N GLY A 34 -9.29 -4.13 -17.14
CA GLY A 34 -8.37 -3.56 -16.15
C GLY A 34 -9.12 -2.88 -14.99
N THR A 35 -9.95 -1.90 -15.30
CA THR A 35 -10.73 -1.13 -14.30
C THR A 35 -11.64 -2.03 -13.44
N SER A 36 -12.21 -3.08 -14.04
CA SER A 36 -13.01 -4.09 -13.31
C SER A 36 -12.22 -4.80 -12.20
N ARG A 37 -10.94 -5.11 -12.45
CA ARG A 37 -10.05 -5.80 -11.51
C ARG A 37 -9.55 -4.89 -10.40
N GLU A 38 -9.24 -3.63 -10.73
CA GLU A 38 -8.85 -2.61 -9.75
C GLU A 38 -9.97 -2.39 -8.73
N VAL A 39 -11.21 -2.23 -9.19
CA VAL A 39 -12.38 -2.07 -8.32
C VAL A 39 -12.56 -3.30 -7.43
N LEU A 40 -12.37 -4.51 -7.98
CA LEU A 40 -12.49 -5.74 -7.22
C LEU A 40 -11.44 -5.84 -6.10
N ILE A 41 -10.17 -5.54 -6.39
CA ILE A 41 -9.12 -5.48 -5.37
C ILE A 41 -9.42 -4.37 -4.36
N GLN A 42 -9.85 -3.20 -4.80
CA GLN A 42 -10.18 -2.08 -3.91
C GLN A 42 -11.30 -2.43 -2.92
N GLN A 43 -12.34 -3.13 -3.37
CA GLN A 43 -13.42 -3.63 -2.51
C GLN A 43 -12.91 -4.67 -1.51
N PHE A 44 -12.08 -5.62 -1.96
CA PHE A 44 -11.46 -6.60 -1.09
C PHE A 44 -10.61 -5.91 0.00
N LEU A 45 -9.72 -5.00 -0.39
CA LEU A 45 -8.88 -4.25 0.54
C LEU A 45 -9.73 -3.48 1.56
N SER A 46 -10.77 -2.79 1.10
CA SER A 46 -11.68 -2.02 1.97
C SER A 46 -12.40 -2.87 3.01
N GLY A 47 -12.67 -4.15 2.72
CA GLY A 47 -13.30 -5.07 3.65
C GLY A 47 -12.38 -5.58 4.77
N TYR A 48 -11.06 -5.50 4.57
CA TYR A 48 -10.08 -6.10 5.48
C TYR A 48 -9.02 -5.12 6.01
N LEU A 49 -8.98 -3.87 5.57
CA LEU A 49 -8.10 -2.86 6.16
C LEU A 49 -8.58 -2.42 7.55
N PRO A 50 -7.67 -1.99 8.44
CA PRO A 50 -8.05 -1.31 9.67
C PRO A 50 -8.95 -0.10 9.38
N THR A 51 -9.92 0.19 10.26
CA THR A 51 -10.98 1.19 10.01
C THR A 51 -10.49 2.62 9.76
N HIS A 52 -9.28 2.97 10.21
CA HIS A 52 -8.65 4.26 10.00
C HIS A 52 -7.93 4.38 8.64
N VAL A 53 -7.89 3.29 7.85
CA VAL A 53 -7.27 3.23 6.53
C VAL A 53 -8.36 3.07 5.48
N GLU A 54 -8.35 3.95 4.49
CA GLU A 54 -9.26 3.92 3.34
C GLU A 54 -8.48 3.51 2.08
N ALA A 55 -9.02 2.55 1.32
CA ALA A 55 -8.51 2.23 0.00
C ALA A 55 -9.28 3.03 -1.05
N VAL A 56 -8.58 3.89 -1.78
CA VAL A 56 -9.14 4.78 -2.80
C VAL A 56 -8.53 4.49 -4.16
N HIS A 57 -9.35 4.55 -5.20
CA HIS A 57 -8.92 4.51 -6.60
C HIS A 57 -9.08 5.91 -7.21
N ASN A 58 -8.48 6.14 -8.37
CA ASN A 58 -8.60 7.41 -9.11
C ASN A 58 -8.12 8.64 -8.28
N VAL A 59 -6.91 8.54 -7.74
CA VAL A 59 -6.31 9.58 -6.88
C VAL A 59 -4.95 9.99 -7.42
N GLU A 60 -4.68 11.29 -7.45
CA GLU A 60 -3.34 11.85 -7.58
C GLU A 60 -2.82 12.28 -6.22
N VAL A 61 -1.57 11.89 -5.94
CA VAL A 61 -0.86 12.30 -4.75
C VAL A 61 0.07 13.45 -5.13
N ILE A 62 0.06 14.53 -4.35
CA ILE A 62 0.96 15.65 -4.54
C ILE A 62 1.85 15.84 -3.30
N ALA A 63 3.08 16.27 -3.52
CA ALA A 63 4.01 16.63 -2.45
C ALA A 63 4.28 18.14 -2.43
N THR A 64 4.83 18.64 -1.32
CA THR A 64 5.10 20.07 -1.08
C THR A 64 6.09 20.69 -2.06
N ASN A 65 6.96 19.88 -2.67
CA ASN A 65 7.90 20.31 -3.71
C ASN A 65 7.27 20.39 -5.11
N GLY A 66 5.97 20.11 -5.24
CA GLY A 66 5.24 20.10 -6.51
C GLY A 66 5.30 18.78 -7.27
N ASP A 67 5.96 17.75 -6.72
CA ASP A 67 5.94 16.43 -7.34
C ASP A 67 4.53 15.85 -7.31
N VAL A 68 4.13 15.27 -8.45
CA VAL A 68 2.88 14.52 -8.60
C VAL A 68 3.22 13.05 -8.81
N SER A 69 2.49 12.18 -8.11
CA SER A 69 2.64 10.74 -8.25
C SER A 69 2.29 10.29 -9.67
N PRO A 70 2.91 9.20 -10.16
CA PRO A 70 2.31 8.46 -11.27
C PRO A 70 0.93 7.95 -10.85
N GLN A 71 0.06 7.67 -11.82
CA GLN A 71 -1.22 7.02 -11.55
C GLN A 71 -0.97 5.62 -10.97
N SER A 72 -1.30 5.47 -9.68
CA SER A 72 -1.38 4.18 -9.00
C SER A 72 -2.82 3.70 -9.02
N ASP A 73 -2.98 2.38 -9.11
CA ASP A 73 -4.29 1.77 -9.27
C ASP A 73 -5.14 1.96 -8.00
N ILE A 74 -4.51 1.73 -6.84
CA ILE A 74 -5.14 1.94 -5.53
C ILE A 74 -4.13 2.60 -4.59
N VAL A 75 -4.60 3.62 -3.87
CA VAL A 75 -3.86 4.29 -2.80
C VAL A 75 -4.53 4.00 -1.47
N LEU A 76 -3.74 3.69 -0.45
CA LEU A 76 -4.18 3.46 0.92
C LEU A 76 -3.88 4.73 1.72
N ILE A 77 -4.90 5.34 2.30
CA ILE A 77 -4.81 6.66 2.92
C ILE A 77 -5.39 6.65 4.33
N ASP A 78 -5.03 7.67 5.13
CA ASP A 78 -5.75 7.95 6.37
C ASP A 78 -7.21 8.33 6.06
N ARG A 79 -8.17 7.79 6.81
CA ARG A 79 -9.60 8.10 6.60
C ARG A 79 -9.96 9.57 6.84
N GLY A 80 -9.14 10.30 7.61
CA GLY A 80 -9.26 11.74 7.84
C GLY A 80 -8.64 12.60 6.74
N THR A 81 -8.20 12.03 5.62
CA THR A 81 -7.54 12.75 4.52
C THR A 81 -8.44 13.87 3.96
N PRO A 82 -7.99 15.14 3.95
CA PRO A 82 -8.71 16.21 3.28
C PRO A 82 -8.42 16.16 1.77
N PRO A 83 -9.42 15.94 0.90
CA PRO A 83 -9.20 16.07 -0.54
C PRO A 83 -9.00 17.54 -0.91
N PHE A 84 -7.95 17.86 -1.67
CA PHE A 84 -7.78 19.19 -2.26
C PHE A 84 -8.76 19.43 -3.41
N THR A 85 -9.17 18.37 -4.09
CA THR A 85 -10.25 18.40 -5.07
C THR A 85 -11.05 17.10 -5.03
N THR A 86 -12.32 17.19 -5.38
CA THR A 86 -13.18 16.03 -5.68
C THR A 86 -13.96 16.35 -6.94
N LEU A 87 -13.52 15.81 -8.08
CA LEU A 87 -14.17 16.03 -9.39
C LEU A 87 -14.56 14.68 -9.99
N GLN A 88 -15.86 14.40 -10.09
CA GLN A 88 -16.36 13.15 -10.70
C GLN A 88 -15.71 11.87 -10.09
N GLY A 89 -15.40 11.89 -8.79
CA GLY A 89 -14.76 10.77 -8.09
C GLY A 89 -13.23 10.78 -8.14
N PHE A 90 -12.60 11.65 -8.93
CA PHE A 90 -11.16 11.91 -8.89
C PHE A 90 -10.80 12.76 -7.67
N ARG A 91 -9.74 12.36 -6.93
CA ARG A 91 -9.24 13.11 -5.77
C ARG A 91 -7.78 13.52 -5.96
N ILE A 92 -7.43 14.72 -5.50
CA ILE A 92 -6.04 15.11 -5.28
C ILE A 92 -5.83 15.17 -3.78
N ILE A 93 -4.79 14.50 -3.28
CA ILE A 93 -4.48 14.43 -1.85
C ILE A 93 -3.02 14.77 -1.55
N PRO A 94 -2.72 15.31 -0.36
CA PRO A 94 -1.34 15.51 0.08
C PRO A 94 -0.66 14.17 0.36
N ASN A 95 0.62 14.07 0.05
CA ASN A 95 1.41 12.85 0.27
C ASN A 95 1.46 12.44 1.73
N GLU A 96 1.40 13.37 2.68
CA GLU A 96 1.39 13.11 4.12
C GLU A 96 0.28 12.15 4.56
N CYS A 97 -0.81 12.08 3.80
CA CYS A 97 -1.96 11.23 4.09
C CYS A 97 -1.84 9.79 3.56
N VAL A 98 -0.84 9.50 2.73
CA VAL A 98 -0.70 8.21 2.05
C VAL A 98 0.03 7.21 2.94
N TYR A 99 -0.63 6.10 3.27
CA TYR A 99 -0.04 4.97 3.97
C TYR A 99 0.53 3.92 3.03
N GLY A 100 -0.06 3.74 1.85
CA GLY A 100 0.44 2.75 0.90
C GLY A 100 -0.07 2.94 -0.52
N VAL A 101 0.53 2.22 -1.45
CA VAL A 101 0.07 2.08 -2.83
C VAL A 101 0.02 0.61 -3.21
N VAL A 102 -0.97 0.25 -4.02
CA VAL A 102 -1.16 -1.10 -4.54
C VAL A 102 -1.26 -1.04 -6.05
N GLU A 103 -0.31 -1.66 -6.74
CA GLU A 103 -0.32 -1.84 -8.18
C GLU A 103 -1.00 -3.16 -8.53
N VAL A 104 -2.05 -3.10 -9.34
CA VAL A 104 -2.91 -4.23 -9.72
C VAL A 104 -2.62 -4.65 -11.15
N LYS A 105 -2.17 -5.88 -11.35
CA LYS A 105 -1.84 -6.41 -12.68
C LYS A 105 -2.76 -7.57 -13.05
N THR A 106 -3.29 -7.54 -14.27
CA THR A 106 -4.04 -8.69 -14.80
C THR A 106 -3.14 -9.91 -14.93
N LYS A 107 -1.95 -9.71 -15.52
CA LYS A 107 -0.91 -10.73 -15.64
C LYS A 107 0.44 -10.08 -15.36
N LEU A 108 1.16 -10.61 -14.38
CA LEU A 108 2.46 -10.11 -13.96
C LEU A 108 3.58 -10.88 -14.67
N ASP A 109 4.27 -10.22 -15.59
CA ASP A 109 5.52 -10.68 -16.19
C ASP A 109 6.69 -9.80 -15.73
N GLY A 110 7.88 -10.00 -16.31
CA GLY A 110 9.05 -9.18 -15.99
C GLY A 110 8.85 -7.70 -16.27
N VAL A 111 8.22 -7.34 -17.40
CA VAL A 111 8.03 -5.93 -17.77
C VAL A 111 7.04 -5.26 -16.82
N GLN A 112 5.92 -5.91 -16.54
CA GLN A 112 4.90 -5.39 -15.62
C GLN A 112 5.39 -5.28 -14.18
N LEU A 113 6.24 -6.22 -13.75
CA LEU A 113 6.88 -6.15 -12.43
C LEU A 113 7.80 -4.92 -12.33
N LEU A 114 8.68 -4.72 -13.31
CA LEU A 114 9.62 -3.59 -13.31
C LEU A 114 8.91 -2.24 -13.35
N ASP A 115 7.83 -2.14 -14.12
CA ASP A 115 6.94 -0.97 -14.14
C ASP A 115 6.36 -0.67 -12.74
N ALA A 116 5.77 -1.67 -12.09
CA ALA A 116 5.20 -1.53 -10.75
C ALA A 116 6.27 -1.17 -9.70
N CYS A 117 7.45 -1.80 -9.74
CA CYS A 117 8.59 -1.44 -8.89
C CYS A 117 9.01 0.03 -9.08
N GLY A 118 9.05 0.50 -10.33
CA GLY A 118 9.39 1.88 -10.67
C GLY A 118 8.39 2.88 -10.10
N LYS A 119 7.08 2.60 -10.23
CA LYS A 119 6.01 3.44 -9.68
C LYS A 119 6.09 3.52 -8.14
N ILE A 120 6.25 2.38 -7.47
CA ILE A 120 6.40 2.29 -6.01
C ILE A 120 7.63 3.08 -5.55
N SER A 121 8.79 2.89 -6.20
CA SER A 121 10.03 3.61 -5.87
C SER A 121 9.84 5.13 -6.02
N ARG A 122 9.20 5.58 -7.11
CA ARG A 122 8.91 7.00 -7.33
C ARG A 122 8.00 7.57 -6.24
N MET A 123 6.95 6.85 -5.85
CA MET A 123 6.04 7.29 -4.79
C MET A 123 6.77 7.44 -3.45
N ARG A 124 7.63 6.50 -3.06
CA ARG A 124 8.38 6.58 -1.79
C ARG A 124 9.44 7.69 -1.76
N ARG A 125 9.91 8.15 -2.92
CA ARG A 125 10.85 9.29 -3.01
C ARG A 125 10.16 10.64 -2.86
N MET A 126 8.84 10.71 -2.98
CA MET A 126 8.12 11.96 -2.77
C MET A 126 8.16 12.35 -1.28
N PRO A 127 8.48 13.61 -0.95
CA PRO A 127 8.64 14.02 0.44
C PRO A 127 7.30 14.05 1.19
N LYS A 128 7.37 13.72 2.49
CA LYS A 128 6.30 13.94 3.47
C LYS A 128 6.82 14.90 4.54
N THR A 129 6.63 16.20 4.33
CA THR A 129 7.28 17.25 5.14
C THR A 129 6.28 18.20 5.78
N ALA A 130 5.02 18.16 5.37
CA ALA A 130 3.97 19.09 5.78
C ALA A 130 3.20 18.59 7.02
N TYR A 131 3.93 18.17 8.05
CA TYR A 131 3.35 17.85 9.35
C TYR A 131 3.60 18.99 10.34
N ARG A 132 2.62 19.25 11.20
CA ARG A 132 2.83 20.16 12.33
C ARG A 132 3.83 19.53 13.30
N PRO A 133 4.76 20.34 13.87
CA PRO A 133 5.68 19.84 14.89
C PRO A 133 4.92 19.25 16.08
N ILE A 134 5.26 18.03 16.47
CA ILE A 134 4.75 17.42 17.70
C ILE A 134 5.75 17.72 18.81
N SER A 135 5.40 18.66 19.68
CA SER A 135 6.21 19.00 20.85
C SER A 135 5.97 17.99 21.98
N GLY A 136 6.99 17.22 22.37
CA GLY A 136 6.91 16.26 23.47
C GLY A 136 8.23 15.56 23.76
N ILE A 137 8.34 14.94 24.94
CA ILE A 137 9.53 14.15 25.33
C ILE A 137 9.59 12.82 24.57
N ILE A 138 8.41 12.28 24.18
CA ILE A 138 8.29 11.01 23.45
C ILE A 138 7.80 11.33 22.03
N VAL A 139 8.68 11.16 21.06
CA VAL A 139 8.36 11.29 19.63
C VAL A 139 7.96 9.91 19.10
N ARG A 140 6.83 9.82 18.41
CA ARG A 140 6.41 8.59 17.72
C ARG A 140 7.29 8.39 16.48
N SER A 141 7.88 7.21 16.35
CA SER A 141 8.69 6.84 15.19
C SER A 141 8.50 5.36 14.83
N THR A 142 8.90 4.99 13.64
CA THR A 142 8.93 3.60 13.16
C THR A 142 10.23 3.28 12.44
N LYS A 143 10.66 2.02 12.50
CA LYS A 143 11.79 1.53 11.72
C LYS A 143 11.26 0.84 10.47
N ALA A 144 11.64 1.34 9.30
CA ALA A 144 11.30 0.74 8.02
C ALA A 144 12.43 1.02 7.01
N TYR A 145 12.63 0.09 6.08
CA TYR A 145 13.63 0.22 5.02
C TYR A 145 15.08 0.42 5.51
N GLY A 146 15.38 -0.01 6.75
CA GLY A 146 16.70 0.16 7.38
C GLY A 146 16.90 1.51 8.08
N GLU A 147 15.90 2.40 8.04
CA GLU A 147 15.96 3.75 8.59
C GLU A 147 14.86 3.97 9.65
N THR A 148 15.00 5.04 10.44
CA THR A 148 13.97 5.45 11.41
C THR A 148 13.24 6.67 10.87
N HIS A 149 11.91 6.61 10.87
CA HIS A 149 11.03 7.65 10.33
C HIS A 149 10.13 8.17 11.45
N ASP A 150 9.93 9.49 11.50
CA ASP A 150 8.99 10.18 12.40
C ASP A 150 7.57 10.31 11.80
N PHE A 151 7.38 9.79 10.58
CA PHE A 151 6.10 9.57 9.92
C PHE A 151 5.96 8.10 9.51
N PHE A 152 4.77 7.69 9.08
CA PHE A 152 4.55 6.37 8.50
C PHE A 152 5.00 6.34 7.02
N PRO A 153 6.05 5.58 6.66
CA PRO A 153 6.52 5.52 5.28
C PRO A 153 5.51 4.84 4.35
N THR A 154 5.41 5.30 3.11
CA THR A 154 4.48 4.71 2.14
C THR A 154 4.85 3.25 1.84
N SER A 155 3.96 2.31 2.16
CA SER A 155 4.09 0.92 1.74
C SER A 155 3.78 0.75 0.25
N GLY A 156 4.43 -0.18 -0.42
CA GLY A 156 4.20 -0.49 -1.83
C GLY A 156 3.97 -1.99 -2.02
N MET A 157 2.79 -2.35 -2.50
CA MET A 157 2.40 -3.74 -2.75
C MET A 157 2.06 -3.94 -4.22
N ILE A 158 2.32 -5.14 -4.73
CA ILE A 158 1.91 -5.54 -6.08
C ILE A 158 0.94 -6.71 -5.94
N VAL A 159 -0.24 -6.60 -6.56
CA VAL A 159 -1.26 -7.65 -6.57
C VAL A 159 -1.55 -8.04 -8.02
N ALA A 160 -1.55 -9.33 -8.31
CA ALA A 160 -1.81 -9.82 -9.66
C ALA A 160 -2.81 -10.98 -9.68
N PHE A 161 -3.59 -11.07 -10.76
CA PHE A 161 -4.55 -12.16 -10.97
C PHE A 161 -3.92 -13.39 -11.65
N ASP A 162 -2.85 -13.18 -12.40
CA ASP A 162 -2.01 -14.23 -12.97
C ASP A 162 -0.56 -13.69 -13.11
N SER A 163 0.39 -14.55 -13.45
CA SER A 163 1.80 -14.19 -13.63
C SER A 163 2.57 -15.23 -14.45
N LEU A 164 3.89 -15.07 -14.55
CA LEU A 164 4.79 -16.20 -14.84
C LEU A 164 4.83 -17.19 -13.65
N LYS A 165 5.81 -18.10 -13.58
CA LYS A 165 6.03 -18.85 -12.34
C LYS A 165 6.47 -17.88 -11.25
N LEU A 166 6.01 -18.11 -10.02
CA LEU A 166 6.33 -17.23 -8.88
C LEU A 166 7.85 -17.13 -8.64
N GLU A 167 8.57 -18.23 -8.86
CA GLU A 167 10.04 -18.30 -8.84
C GLU A 167 10.69 -17.34 -9.85
N THR A 168 10.16 -17.26 -11.08
CA THR A 168 10.64 -16.36 -12.12
C THR A 168 10.40 -14.90 -11.75
N ILE A 169 9.22 -14.59 -11.20
CA ILE A 169 8.91 -13.24 -10.68
C ILE A 169 9.83 -12.88 -9.52
N GLY A 170 10.09 -13.82 -8.61
CA GLY A 170 11.03 -13.65 -7.50
C GLY A 170 12.44 -13.33 -7.98
N SER A 171 12.91 -14.04 -9.01
CA SER A 171 14.23 -13.80 -9.61
C SER A 171 14.32 -12.40 -10.22
N HIS A 172 13.32 -11.99 -11.02
CA HIS A 172 13.27 -10.63 -11.57
C HIS A 172 13.21 -9.55 -10.49
N LEU A 173 12.44 -9.78 -9.40
CA LEU A 173 12.35 -8.83 -8.29
C LEU A 173 13.69 -8.68 -7.57
N VAL A 174 14.34 -9.81 -7.25
CA VAL A 174 15.67 -9.79 -6.61
C VAL A 174 16.70 -9.09 -7.49
N ASP A 175 16.71 -9.39 -8.79
CA ASP A 175 17.64 -8.75 -9.74
C ASP A 175 17.45 -7.23 -9.79
N TRP A 176 16.20 -6.77 -9.78
CA TRP A 176 15.92 -5.34 -9.71
C TRP A 176 16.35 -4.72 -8.37
N CYS A 177 16.13 -5.40 -7.25
CA CYS A 177 16.46 -4.91 -5.91
C CYS A 177 17.97 -4.84 -5.64
N ARG A 178 18.77 -5.77 -6.20
CA ARG A 178 20.22 -5.93 -5.91
C ARG A 178 21.05 -4.65 -5.99
N THR A 179 20.71 -3.73 -6.90
CA THR A 179 21.48 -2.49 -7.14
C THR A 179 20.82 -1.26 -6.54
N ARG A 180 19.79 -1.42 -5.69
CA ARG A 180 18.93 -0.33 -5.21
C ARG A 180 18.84 -0.32 -3.69
N ASN A 181 18.59 0.85 -3.12
CA ASN A 181 18.35 0.98 -1.69
C ASN A 181 17.02 0.29 -1.30
N PRO A 182 16.92 -0.40 -0.14
CA PRO A 182 15.68 -1.02 0.35
C PRO A 182 14.45 -0.11 0.35
N ILE A 183 14.62 1.22 0.49
CA ILE A 183 13.51 2.18 0.39
C ILE A 183 12.81 2.14 -0.97
N GLU A 184 13.47 1.65 -2.02
CA GLU A 184 12.89 1.51 -3.35
C GLU A 184 12.18 0.17 -3.57
N TRP A 185 12.41 -0.82 -2.70
CA TRP A 185 11.96 -2.19 -2.93
C TRP A 185 10.48 -2.36 -2.58
N PRO A 186 9.62 -2.91 -3.45
CA PRO A 186 8.25 -3.27 -3.06
C PRO A 186 8.23 -4.12 -1.78
N ASP A 187 7.26 -3.89 -0.90
CA ASP A 187 7.12 -4.63 0.36
C ASP A 187 6.70 -6.07 0.13
N SER A 188 5.87 -6.31 -0.88
CA SER A 188 5.36 -7.65 -1.19
C SER A 188 4.76 -7.74 -2.59
N VAL A 189 4.73 -8.97 -3.12
CA VAL A 189 4.04 -9.32 -4.37
C VAL A 189 3.07 -10.46 -4.08
N TRP A 190 1.82 -10.33 -4.51
CA TRP A 190 0.75 -11.30 -4.29
C TRP A 190 0.17 -11.73 -5.63
N VAL A 191 0.07 -13.03 -5.89
CA VAL A 191 -0.50 -13.55 -7.13
C VAL A 191 -1.58 -14.58 -6.82
N ALA A 192 -2.81 -14.27 -7.24
CA ALA A 192 -3.94 -15.17 -7.11
C ALA A 192 -3.66 -16.54 -7.75
N GLY A 193 -4.10 -17.60 -7.09
CA GLY A 193 -3.88 -18.99 -7.43
C GLY A 193 -2.45 -19.51 -7.28
N LYS A 194 -1.47 -18.66 -6.94
CA LYS A 194 -0.04 -19.05 -6.92
C LYS A 194 0.64 -18.83 -5.58
N GLY A 195 0.43 -17.69 -4.92
CA GLY A 195 1.08 -17.39 -3.66
C GLY A 195 1.61 -15.97 -3.58
N HIS A 196 2.60 -15.75 -2.73
CA HIS A 196 3.19 -14.43 -2.51
C HIS A 196 4.70 -14.46 -2.28
N LEU A 197 5.31 -13.30 -2.51
CA LEU A 197 6.73 -13.02 -2.29
C LEU A 197 6.85 -11.96 -1.20
N GLN A 198 7.58 -12.27 -0.13
CA GLN A 198 7.77 -11.39 1.02
C GLN A 198 9.20 -11.44 1.54
N TRP A 199 9.68 -10.31 2.07
CA TRP A 199 11.02 -10.22 2.64
C TRP A 199 11.06 -10.78 4.05
N GLY A 200 12.16 -11.43 4.43
CA GLY A 200 12.34 -11.98 5.77
C GLY A 200 13.80 -12.20 6.17
N ASP A 201 14.00 -12.56 7.44
CA ASP A 201 15.34 -12.87 7.97
C ASP A 201 15.75 -14.28 7.49
N PRO A 202 16.81 -14.42 6.68
CA PRO A 202 17.27 -15.73 6.19
C PRO A 202 17.64 -16.72 7.30
N ARG A 203 17.96 -16.24 8.51
CA ARG A 203 18.41 -17.09 9.62
C ARG A 203 17.26 -17.65 10.42
N THR A 204 16.16 -16.90 10.55
CA THR A 204 15.02 -17.29 11.40
C THR A 204 13.78 -17.70 10.60
N GLY A 205 13.72 -17.33 9.32
CA GLY A 205 12.51 -17.49 8.50
C GLY A 205 11.39 -16.49 8.83
N SER A 206 11.62 -15.56 9.76
CA SER A 206 10.61 -14.56 10.14
C SER A 206 10.41 -13.53 9.04
N LEU A 207 9.16 -13.18 8.76
CA LEU A 207 8.82 -12.16 7.78
C LEU A 207 9.07 -10.75 8.33
N PHE A 208 9.56 -9.87 7.47
CA PHE A 208 9.70 -8.46 7.77
C PHE A 208 8.47 -7.68 7.31
N ARG A 209 8.16 -6.62 8.06
CA ARG A 209 7.13 -5.65 7.66
C ARG A 209 7.54 -4.88 6.40
N SER A 210 8.81 -4.51 6.31
CA SER A 210 9.41 -3.77 5.19
C SER A 210 10.77 -4.39 4.84
N PRO A 211 11.20 -4.40 3.58
CA PRO A 211 12.52 -4.87 3.17
C PRO A 211 13.63 -4.11 3.90
N VAL A 212 14.74 -4.80 4.17
CA VAL A 212 15.95 -4.22 4.75
C VAL A 212 17.17 -4.83 4.06
N ALA A 213 18.31 -4.17 4.17
CA ALA A 213 19.56 -4.72 3.67
C ALA A 213 19.85 -6.08 4.33
N GLY A 214 20.21 -7.09 3.53
CA GLY A 214 20.46 -8.46 4.00
C GLY A 214 19.20 -9.33 4.18
N ALA A 215 18.01 -8.82 3.88
CA ALA A 215 16.79 -9.64 3.83
C ALA A 215 16.83 -10.62 2.65
N SER A 216 16.20 -11.78 2.83
CA SER A 216 15.91 -12.73 1.76
C SER A 216 14.47 -12.60 1.30
N LEU A 217 14.22 -12.79 0.00
CA LEU A 217 12.88 -12.91 -0.54
C LEU A 217 12.40 -14.35 -0.39
N PHE A 218 11.31 -14.55 0.32
CA PHE A 218 10.65 -15.85 0.47
C PHE A 218 9.48 -15.97 -0.49
N GLN A 219 9.42 -17.11 -1.17
CA GLN A 219 8.23 -17.55 -1.87
C GLN A 219 7.37 -18.38 -0.92
N ILE A 220 6.10 -18.04 -0.84
CA ILE A 220 5.10 -18.75 -0.05
C ILE A 220 3.97 -19.11 -1.00
N ASP A 221 3.81 -20.39 -1.26
CA ASP A 221 2.81 -20.88 -2.21
C ASP A 221 1.40 -20.72 -1.63
N ALA A 222 0.43 -20.47 -2.51
CA ALA A 222 -0.96 -20.35 -2.11
C ALA A 222 -1.51 -21.69 -1.62
N GLU A 223 -2.28 -21.66 -0.54
CA GLU A 223 -3.01 -22.83 -0.06
C GLU A 223 -4.18 -23.10 -1.03
N PRO A 224 -4.32 -24.30 -1.62
CA PRO A 224 -5.27 -24.55 -2.70
C PRO A 224 -6.73 -24.15 -2.43
N GLU A 225 -7.20 -24.26 -1.18
CA GLU A 225 -8.57 -23.87 -0.81
C GLU A 225 -8.71 -22.38 -0.46
N GLN A 226 -7.65 -21.73 0.02
CA GLN A 226 -7.69 -20.37 0.58
C GLN A 226 -7.15 -19.31 -0.37
N ASP A 227 -6.39 -19.74 -1.38
CA ASP A 227 -5.62 -18.86 -2.26
C ASP A 227 -4.71 -17.93 -1.42
N ILE A 228 -4.47 -16.70 -1.87
CA ILE A 228 -3.74 -15.65 -1.16
C ILE A 228 -4.61 -14.84 -0.20
N LEU A 229 -5.93 -15.02 -0.21
CA LEU A 229 -6.86 -14.03 0.31
C LEU A 229 -6.76 -13.87 1.84
N LEU A 230 -6.77 -14.97 2.59
CA LEU A 230 -6.64 -14.90 4.06
C LEU A 230 -5.26 -14.34 4.46
N ALA A 231 -4.20 -14.80 3.79
CA ALA A 231 -2.84 -14.35 4.06
C ALA A 231 -2.70 -12.84 3.79
N LEU A 232 -3.25 -12.36 2.68
CA LEU A 232 -3.28 -10.95 2.32
C LEU A 232 -4.10 -10.14 3.34
N ALA A 233 -5.29 -10.60 3.74
CA ALA A 233 -6.12 -9.92 4.74
C ALA A 233 -5.40 -9.78 6.09
N LEU A 234 -4.73 -10.83 6.56
CA LEU A 234 -3.92 -10.80 7.78
C LEU A 234 -2.74 -9.83 7.63
N HIS A 235 -2.04 -9.90 6.49
CA HIS A 235 -0.91 -9.01 6.21
C HIS A 235 -1.35 -7.54 6.22
N LEU A 236 -2.47 -7.19 5.57
CA LEU A 236 -3.00 -5.82 5.55
C LEU A 236 -3.33 -5.32 6.97
N ASN A 237 -4.00 -6.15 7.78
CA ASN A 237 -4.34 -5.77 9.16
C ASN A 237 -3.09 -5.52 10.00
N ILE A 238 -2.12 -6.44 9.97
CA ILE A 238 -0.89 -6.33 10.75
C ILE A 238 -0.02 -5.17 10.24
N HIS A 239 0.10 -5.02 8.93
CA HIS A 239 0.97 -4.02 8.34
C HIS A 239 0.43 -2.60 8.55
N PHE A 240 -0.89 -2.40 8.45
CA PHE A 240 -1.49 -1.07 8.55
C PHE A 240 -2.08 -0.76 9.93
N SER A 241 -2.14 -1.70 10.89
CA SER A 241 -2.56 -1.39 12.27
C SER A 241 -1.68 -0.35 12.95
N ASP A 242 -0.41 -0.33 12.58
CA ASP A 242 0.60 0.57 13.12
C ASP A 242 0.68 1.90 12.37
N ALA A 243 -0.06 2.07 11.27
CA ALA A 243 -0.05 3.31 10.48
C ALA A 243 -0.57 4.50 11.30
N TRP A 244 -0.04 5.68 11.02
CA TRP A 244 -0.52 6.92 11.64
C TRP A 244 -0.16 8.15 10.83
N MET A 245 -0.94 9.20 11.05
CA MET A 245 -0.75 10.50 10.46
C MET A 245 -0.55 11.54 11.57
N ASN A 246 0.58 12.25 11.53
CA ASN A 246 0.78 13.43 12.37
C ASN A 246 -0.17 14.55 11.91
N PRO A 247 -0.53 15.53 12.77
CA PRO A 247 -1.43 16.61 12.36
C PRO A 247 -0.88 17.36 11.15
N LEU A 248 -1.71 17.54 10.12
CA LEU A 248 -1.28 18.15 8.86
C LEU A 248 -1.03 19.66 9.00
N ASP A 249 0.01 20.13 8.34
CA ASP A 249 0.19 21.54 7.98
C ASP A 249 -0.04 21.69 6.48
N LEU A 250 -1.17 22.28 6.09
CA LEU A 250 -1.52 22.49 4.69
C LEU A 250 -0.98 23.80 4.13
N ILE A 251 -0.38 24.67 4.96
CA ILE A 251 0.18 25.94 4.51
C ILE A 251 1.28 25.75 3.45
N PRO A 252 2.22 24.78 3.60
CA PRO A 252 3.20 24.49 2.54
C PRO A 252 2.59 24.13 1.19
N TYR A 253 1.41 23.51 1.16
CA TYR A 253 0.71 23.16 -0.09
C TYR A 253 0.08 24.36 -0.80
N ALA A 254 -0.11 25.49 -0.12
CA ALA A 254 -0.56 26.71 -0.77
C ALA A 254 0.49 27.26 -1.74
N GLY A 255 1.77 26.91 -1.57
CA GLY A 255 2.86 27.37 -2.43
C GLY A 255 2.88 28.89 -2.56
N ALA A 256 2.81 29.39 -3.79
CA ALA A 256 2.77 30.82 -4.09
C ALA A 256 1.36 31.44 -4.05
N ALA A 257 0.31 30.66 -3.74
CA ALA A 257 -1.06 31.16 -3.69
C ALA A 257 -1.24 32.12 -2.50
N PRO A 258 -1.74 33.35 -2.73
CA PRO A 258 -1.99 34.28 -1.63
C PRO A 258 -3.15 33.76 -0.76
N LEU A 259 -2.92 33.68 0.56
CA LEU A 259 -3.95 33.30 1.54
C LEU A 259 -4.84 34.48 1.96
N GLY A 260 -4.57 35.68 1.45
CA GLY A 260 -5.28 36.92 1.76
C GLY A 260 -4.34 38.03 2.22
N HIS A 261 -4.92 39.19 2.53
CA HIS A 261 -4.22 40.35 3.06
C HIS A 261 -4.84 40.76 4.39
N ILE A 262 -4.00 41.16 5.35
CA ILE A 262 -4.47 41.69 6.63
C ILE A 262 -5.09 43.07 6.37
N SER A 263 -6.42 43.15 6.38
CA SER A 263 -7.15 44.39 6.14
C SER A 263 -7.37 45.23 7.38
N ASN A 264 -7.54 44.59 8.55
CA ASN A 264 -7.78 45.23 9.84
C ASN A 264 -7.03 44.49 10.95
N ARG A 265 -6.68 45.20 12.02
CA ARG A 265 -6.09 44.63 13.25
C ARG A 265 -6.81 45.21 14.45
N TRP A 266 -7.39 44.36 15.28
CA TRP A 266 -7.95 44.74 16.57
C TRP A 266 -6.95 44.37 17.67
N ALA A 267 -6.65 45.32 18.55
CA ALA A 267 -5.90 45.06 19.77
C ALA A 267 -6.88 44.82 20.93
N ILE A 268 -6.54 43.90 21.83
CA ILE A 268 -7.23 43.67 23.10
C ILE A 268 -6.45 44.40 24.19
#